data_AF-A0A1T0CE32-F1
#
_entry.id   AF-A0A1T0CE32-F1
#
_cell.length_a   1.000
_cell.length_b   1.000
_cell.length_c   1.000
_cell.angle_alpha   90.00
_cell.angle_beta   90.00
_cell.angle_gamma   90.00
#
_symmetry.space_group_name_H-M   'P 1'
#
loop_
_entity.id
_entity.type
_entity.pdbx_description
1 polymer ?
#
loop_
_entity_poly.entity_id
_entity_poly.type
_entity_poly.pdbx_seq_one_letter_code
_entity_poly.pdbx_strand_id
1 'polypeptide(L)' 'MFCYACSNEFDPSYDECPYCGANADGFFEYASEHDSSEDYATTYECENCGQSVQIGESECPSCGHYEDIPF' A
#
# COMPACT_ATOMS: atom_id res chain seq x y z
N MET A 1 0.30 15.98 -13.35
CA MET A 1 1.04 15.89 -12.07
C MET A 1 0.10 16.23 -10.93
N PHE A 2 0.28 15.66 -9.75
CA PHE A 2 -0.55 15.94 -8.57
C PHE A 2 0.29 16.53 -7.45
N CYS A 3 -0.20 17.59 -6.80
CA CYS A 3 0.48 18.23 -5.67
C CYS A 3 -0.13 17.77 -4.33
N TYR A 4 0.65 17.17 -3.43
CA TYR A 4 0.15 16.78 -2.10
C TYR A 4 0.01 17.95 -1.12
N ALA A 5 0.70 19.08 -1.35
CA ALA A 5 0.61 20.23 -0.47
C ALA A 5 -0.74 20.96 -0.58
N CYS A 6 -1.34 20.98 -1.77
CA CYS A 6 -2.62 21.65 -2.02
C CYS A 6 -3.68 20.77 -2.71
N SER A 7 -3.38 19.51 -2.96
CA SER A 7 -4.26 18.51 -3.60
C SER A 7 -4.83 18.93 -4.96
N ASN A 8 -4.10 19.77 -5.70
CA ASN A 8 -4.48 20.18 -7.05
C ASN A 8 -3.72 19.40 -8.12
N GLU A 9 -4.41 19.11 -9.21
CA GLU A 9 -3.83 18.62 -10.45
C GLU A 9 -3.27 19.80 -11.27
N PHE A 10 -2.07 19.61 -11.83
CA PHE A 10 -1.42 20.61 -12.67
C PHE A 10 -0.54 19.94 -13.73
N ASP A 11 -0.13 20.73 -14.71
CA ASP A 11 0.70 20.26 -15.82
C ASP A 11 2.12 19.91 -15.33
N PRO A 12 2.66 18.72 -15.66
CA PRO A 12 3.99 18.30 -15.23
C PRO A 12 5.13 19.14 -15.84
N SER A 13 4.85 20.03 -16.81
CA SER A 13 5.85 20.94 -17.37
C SER A 13 6.30 22.03 -16.39
N TYR A 14 5.59 22.21 -15.27
CA TYR A 14 5.96 23.18 -14.24
C TYR A 14 6.85 22.53 -13.17
N ASP A 15 7.99 23.19 -12.89
CA ASP A 15 8.95 22.78 -11.84
C ASP A 15 8.40 22.97 -10.41
N GLU A 16 7.42 23.87 -10.27
CA GLU A 16 6.76 24.24 -9.02
C GLU A 16 5.24 24.31 -9.19
N CYS A 17 4.49 24.09 -8.11
CA CYS A 17 3.04 24.08 -8.16
C CYS A 17 2.52 25.50 -8.35
N PRO A 18 1.78 25.83 -9.43
CA PRO A 18 1.28 27.18 -9.65
C PRO A 18 0.22 27.62 -8.64
N TYR A 19 -0.34 26.68 -7.85
CA TYR A 19 -1.40 26.95 -6.88
C TYR A 19 -0.89 27.22 -5.46
N CYS A 20 0.23 26.60 -5.06
CA CYS A 20 0.75 26.72 -3.69
C CYS A 20 2.24 27.04 -3.59
N GLY A 21 2.98 26.97 -4.70
CA GLY A 21 4.43 27.18 -4.72
C GLY A 21 5.25 26.05 -4.09
N ALA A 22 4.65 24.86 -3.90
CA ALA A 22 5.42 23.68 -3.53
C ALA A 22 6.41 23.32 -4.67
N ASN A 23 7.56 22.74 -4.31
CA ASN A 23 8.61 22.30 -5.23
C ASN A 23 8.54 20.78 -5.48
N ALA A 24 9.47 20.25 -6.28
CA ALA A 24 9.56 18.86 -6.70
C ALA A 24 9.49 17.80 -5.58
N ASP A 25 9.88 18.15 -4.34
CA ASP A 25 9.76 17.26 -3.18
C ASP A 25 8.29 16.92 -2.81
N GLY A 26 7.32 17.66 -3.35
CA GLY A 26 5.88 17.48 -3.10
C GLY A 26 5.09 16.86 -4.26
N PHE A 27 5.77 16.40 -5.31
CA PHE A 27 5.13 15.84 -6.51
C PHE A 27 5.53 14.39 -6.74
N PHE A 28 4.57 13.58 -7.17
CA PHE A 28 4.86 12.27 -7.73
C PHE A 28 4.46 12.29 -9.21
N GLU A 29 5.34 11.83 -10.09
CA GLU A 29 4.91 11.42 -11.41
C GLU A 29 4.00 10.22 -11.22
N TYR A 30 2.81 10.24 -11.82
CA TYR A 30 2.03 9.02 -11.98
C TYR A 30 2.83 8.12 -12.95
N ALA A 31 3.88 7.48 -12.44
CA ALA A 31 4.36 6.25 -13.00
C ALA A 31 3.30 5.23 -12.59
N SER A 32 2.38 4.95 -13.51
CA SER A 32 1.74 3.66 -13.57
C SER A 32 2.76 2.59 -13.17
N GLU A 33 2.42 1.83 -12.12
CA GLU A 33 3.19 0.71 -11.58
C GLU A 33 4.29 1.08 -10.57
N HIS A 34 3.88 1.65 -9.43
CA HIS A 34 4.55 1.33 -8.16
C HIS A 34 3.82 0.15 -7.52
N ASP A 35 3.88 -1.01 -8.18
CA ASP A 35 3.78 -2.29 -7.49
C ASP A 35 5.21 -2.65 -7.07
N SER A 36 5.65 -2.05 -5.97
CA SER A 36 6.82 -2.55 -5.28
C SER A 36 6.31 -3.64 -4.35
N SER A 37 6.55 -4.88 -4.78
CA SER A 37 6.27 -6.13 -4.10
C SER A 37 4.97 -6.81 -4.53
N GLU A 38 5.08 -7.60 -5.61
CA GLU A 38 4.44 -8.91 -5.70
C GLU A 38 4.94 -9.81 -4.55
N ASP A 39 4.63 -9.43 -3.30
CA ASP A 39 4.40 -10.41 -2.26
C ASP A 39 2.91 -10.72 -2.39
N TYR A 40 2.61 -11.82 -3.09
CA TYR A 40 1.27 -12.37 -3.13
C TYR A 40 0.93 -12.74 -1.70
N ALA A 41 0.42 -11.75 -0.96
CA ALA A 41 -0.03 -11.84 0.41
C ALA A 41 -1.28 -12.73 0.42
N THR A 42 -1.09 -14.01 0.15
CA THR A 42 -2.03 -15.06 0.51
C THR A 42 -2.03 -15.04 2.03
N THR A 43 -2.91 -14.20 2.56
CA THR A 43 -3.14 -14.00 3.99
C THR A 43 -4.61 -14.33 4.21
N TYR A 44 -4.90 -15.26 5.11
CA TYR A 44 -6.27 -15.68 5.41
C TYR A 44 -6.71 -15.11 6.76
N GLU A 45 -8.01 -14.83 6.93
CA GLU A 45 -8.56 -14.32 8.18
C GLU A 45 -8.85 -15.48 9.14
N CYS A 46 -8.16 -15.52 10.28
CA CYS A 46 -8.40 -16.51 11.31
C CYS A 46 -9.85 -16.42 11.80
N GLU A 47 -10.62 -17.50 11.69
CA GLU A 47 -12.03 -17.49 12.11
C GLU A 47 -12.19 -17.40 13.63
N ASN A 48 -11.11 -17.67 14.38
CA ASN A 48 -11.11 -17.64 15.83
C ASN A 48 -10.87 -16.23 16.41
N CYS A 49 -9.94 -15.46 15.83
CA CYS A 49 -9.57 -14.15 16.35
C CYS A 49 -9.78 -12.99 15.36
N GLY A 50 -10.11 -13.28 14.10
CA GLY A 50 -10.31 -12.29 13.04
C GLY A 50 -9.02 -11.64 12.55
N GLN A 51 -7.85 -12.20 12.87
CA GLN A 51 -6.58 -11.66 12.41
C GLN A 51 -6.17 -12.25 11.06
N SER A 52 -5.60 -11.41 10.20
CA SER A 52 -4.96 -11.83 8.96
C SER A 52 -3.65 -12.60 9.24
N VAL A 53 -3.63 -13.89 8.89
CA VAL A 53 -2.50 -14.82 9.06
C VAL A 53 -1.89 -15.17 7.70
N GLN A 54 -0.56 -15.19 7.59
CA GLN A 54 0.13 -15.56 6.36
C GLN A 54 -0.02 -17.06 6.06
N ILE A 55 -0.22 -17.40 4.79
CA ILE A 55 -0.39 -18.78 4.36
C ILE A 55 0.99 -19.47 4.35
N GLY A 56 1.11 -20.56 5.11
CA GLY A 56 2.37 -21.30 5.31
C GLY A 56 2.71 -21.57 6.78
N GLU A 57 2.00 -20.96 7.73
CA GLU A 57 2.13 -21.24 9.16
C GLU A 57 1.02 -22.21 9.63
N SER A 58 1.37 -23.19 10.48
CA SER A 58 0.43 -24.21 10.97
C SER A 58 -0.42 -23.76 12.16
N GLU A 59 -0.17 -22.57 12.69
CA GLU A 59 -0.85 -22.00 13.85
C GLU A 59 -0.96 -20.48 13.72
N CYS A 60 -2.10 -19.91 14.13
CA CYS A 60 -2.28 -18.47 14.13
C CYS A 60 -1.32 -17.83 15.15
N PRO A 61 -0.41 -16.92 14.76
CA PRO A 61 0.56 -16.32 15.69
C PRO A 61 -0.06 -15.41 16.76
N SER A 62 -1.31 -14.98 16.58
CA SER A 62 -1.98 -14.10 17.55
C SER A 62 -2.80 -14.83 18.61
N CYS A 63 -3.46 -15.94 18.26
CA CYS A 63 -4.28 -16.68 19.20
C CYS A 63 -3.77 -18.09 19.50
N GLY A 64 -2.80 -18.60 18.72
CA GLY A 64 -2.26 -19.95 18.84
C GLY A 64 -3.23 -21.05 18.43
N HIS A 65 -4.29 -20.72 17.68
CA HIS A 65 -5.23 -21.72 17.18
C HIS A 65 -4.63 -22.49 16.00
N TYR A 66 -4.76 -23.82 16.02
CA TYR A 66 -4.35 -24.64 14.88
C TYR A 66 -5.45 -24.54 13.81
N GLU A 67 -5.09 -24.11 12.62
CA GLU A 67 -5.98 -24.08 11.48
C GLU A 67 -5.30 -24.87 10.36
N ASP A 68 -6.04 -25.75 9.68
CA ASP A 68 -5.54 -26.51 8.53
C ASP A 68 -5.47 -25.56 7.33
N ILE A 69 -4.48 -24.66 7.34
CA ILE A 69 -4.32 -23.63 6.31
C ILE A 69 -3.83 -24.31 5.02
N PRO A 70 -4.63 -24.34 3.94
CA PRO A 70 -4.20 -24.98 2.69
C PRO A 70 -3.07 -24.18 2.04
N PHE A 71 -2.03 -24.90 1.61
CA PHE A 71 -0.86 -24.39 0.88
C PHE A 71 -1.22 -23.82 -0.50
#